data_AF-A0AAE0QHK8-F1
#
_entry.id   AF-A0AAE0QHK8-F1
#
_cell.length_a   1.000
_cell.length_b   1.000
_cell.length_c   1.000
_cell.angle_alpha   90.00
_cell.angle_beta   90.00
_cell.angle_gamma   90.00
#
_symmetry.space_group_name_H-M   'P 1'
#
loop_
_entity.id
_entity.type
_entity.pdbx_description
1 polymer ?
#
loop_
_entity_poly.entity_id
_entity_poly.type
_entity_poly.pdbx_seq_one_letter_code
_entity_poly.pdbx_strand_id
1 'polypeptide(L)'
;MQHAWEFIIILHVNVIVSEAQPASSMPHDGWWAYKDVIEGSFIPVPSFWGLVNSAWKLCSVGKRQSPVNIETRRLTFDPFLTPLHITGGRKSHHSSSLLTPQWLGLFPAQSMVVRAQDPAPGPSGTMNRDGDTDEL
;
A
#
# COMPACT_ATOMS: atom_id res chain seq x y z
N MET A 1 1.34 -44.63 34.48
CA MET A 1 1.66 -43.27 34.99
C MET A 1 2.80 -42.57 34.23
N GLN A 2 3.51 -43.23 33.30
CA GLN A 2 4.61 -42.60 32.54
C GLN A 2 4.16 -41.89 31.24
N HIS A 3 2.95 -42.14 30.73
CA HIS A 3 2.49 -41.53 29.47
C HIS A 3 1.49 -40.40 29.69
N ALA A 4 0.90 -40.30 30.88
CA ALA A 4 -0.12 -39.28 31.18
C ALA A 4 0.45 -37.86 31.22
N TRP A 5 1.70 -37.69 31.68
CA TRP A 5 2.35 -36.39 31.75
C TRP A 5 2.76 -35.86 30.36
N GLU A 6 3.15 -36.76 29.44
CA GLU A 6 3.43 -36.41 28.04
C GLU A 6 2.19 -35.86 27.35
N PHE A 7 1.03 -36.48 27.55
CA PHE A 7 -0.24 -35.97 27.02
C PHE A 7 -0.60 -34.60 27.60
N ILE A 8 -0.31 -34.36 28.88
CA ILE A 8 -0.56 -33.07 29.54
C ILE A 8 0.35 -31.98 28.96
N ILE A 9 1.62 -32.28 28.70
CA ILE A 9 2.57 -31.34 28.06
C ILE A 9 2.13 -31.04 26.64
N ILE A 10 1.79 -32.06 25.86
CA ILE A 10 1.29 -31.88 24.49
C ILE A 10 0.01 -31.03 24.49
N LEU A 11 -0.92 -31.27 25.41
CA LEU A 11 -2.12 -30.44 25.57
C LEU A 11 -1.79 -28.99 25.91
N HIS A 12 -0.87 -28.75 26.85
CA HIS A 12 -0.46 -27.40 27.23
C HIS A 12 0.21 -26.65 26.08
N VAL A 13 1.10 -27.31 25.33
CA VAL A 13 1.77 -26.70 24.17
C VAL A 13 0.75 -26.36 23.07
N ASN A 14 -0.20 -27.26 22.78
CA ASN A 14 -1.24 -26.98 21.79
C ASN A 14 -2.20 -25.84 22.20
N VAL A 15 -2.48 -25.70 23.51
CA VAL A 15 -3.28 -24.59 24.06
C VAL A 15 -2.56 -23.25 23.93
N ILE A 16 -1.26 -23.19 24.27
CA ILE A 16 -0.44 -21.98 24.12
C ILE A 16 -0.34 -21.56 22.64
N VAL A 17 -0.19 -22.52 21.72
CA VAL A 17 -0.13 -22.26 20.27
C VAL A 17 -1.49 -21.79 19.71
N SER A 18 -2.62 -22.20 20.30
CA SER A 18 -3.96 -21.76 19.84
C SER A 18 -4.32 -20.34 20.28
N GLU A 19 -3.78 -19.88 21.42
CA GLU A 19 -3.99 -18.53 21.95
C GLU A 19 -3.06 -17.48 21.30
N ALA A 20 -2.00 -17.92 20.64
CA ALA A 20 -1.23 -17.11 19.70
C ALA A 20 -2.00 -16.95 18.37
N GLN A 21 -3.19 -16.35 18.41
CA GLN A 21 -3.78 -15.77 17.21
C GLN A 21 -2.87 -14.60 16.81
N PRO A 22 -2.18 -14.61 15.66
CA PRO A 22 -1.70 -13.35 15.11
C PRO A 22 -2.95 -12.51 14.95
N ALA A 23 -3.02 -11.38 15.66
CA ALA A 23 -4.11 -10.43 15.53
C ALA A 23 -4.11 -9.93 14.09
N SER A 24 -4.79 -10.66 13.21
CA SER A 24 -5.12 -10.30 11.85
C SER A 24 -6.27 -9.29 11.90
N SER A 25 -6.02 -8.18 12.58
CA SER A 25 -6.67 -6.93 12.26
C SER A 25 -5.60 -6.06 11.62
N MET A 26 -5.06 -6.51 10.48
CA MET A 26 -4.51 -5.53 9.54
C MET A 26 -5.68 -4.62 9.19
N PRO A 27 -5.66 -3.32 9.58
CA PRO A 27 -6.64 -2.39 9.07
C PRO A 27 -6.43 -2.40 7.56
N HIS A 28 -7.50 -2.60 6.81
CA HIS A 28 -7.48 -2.72 5.35
C HIS A 28 -6.91 -1.46 4.62
N ASP A 29 -6.50 -0.44 5.40
CA ASP A 29 -5.95 0.85 4.98
C ASP A 29 -4.49 1.10 5.44
N GLY A 30 -3.81 0.09 6.02
CA GLY A 30 -2.48 0.26 6.66
C GLY A 30 -1.33 -0.51 6.02
N TRP A 31 -1.46 -1.02 4.79
CA TRP A 31 -0.46 -1.89 4.17
C TRP A 31 0.73 -1.14 3.53
N TRP A 32 0.70 0.19 3.54
CA TRP A 32 1.79 1.08 3.15
C TRP A 32 1.71 2.36 3.98
N ALA A 33 2.85 3.04 4.19
CA ALA A 33 2.89 4.27 4.97
C ALA A 33 3.92 5.26 4.42
N TYR A 34 3.77 6.54 4.78
CA TYR A 34 4.80 7.56 4.53
C TYR A 34 5.86 7.64 5.62
N LYS A 35 5.55 7.18 6.84
CA LYS A 35 6.44 7.21 8.00
C LYS A 35 6.35 5.88 8.73
N ASP A 36 7.43 5.52 9.44
CA ASP A 36 7.47 4.34 10.30
C ASP A 36 6.29 4.34 11.28
N VAL A 37 5.65 3.18 11.44
CA VAL A 37 4.59 2.93 12.41
C VAL A 37 5.11 2.00 13.51
N ILE A 38 4.51 2.17 14.69
CA ILE A 38 4.92 1.76 16.04
C ILE A 38 5.36 0.28 16.17
N GLU A 39 6.31 0.07 17.08
CA GLU A 39 6.91 -1.19 17.55
C GLU A 39 6.12 -2.47 17.19
N GLY A 40 6.70 -3.29 16.32
CA GLY A 40 6.26 -4.68 16.08
C GLY A 40 5.59 -4.97 14.74
N SER A 41 5.34 -3.97 13.87
CA SER A 41 4.79 -4.18 12.52
C SER A 41 5.66 -3.53 11.43
N PHE A 42 6.07 -4.33 10.42
CA PHE A 42 6.82 -3.81 9.27
C PHE A 42 5.83 -3.27 8.22
N ILE A 43 5.67 -1.95 8.19
CA ILE A 43 4.88 -1.26 7.16
C ILE A 43 5.85 -0.62 6.14
N PRO A 44 5.72 -0.91 4.84
CA PRO A 44 6.67 -0.41 3.85
C PRO A 44 6.57 1.10 3.70
N VAL A 45 7.68 1.77 3.99
CA VAL A 45 7.90 3.20 3.78
C VAL A 45 8.22 3.51 2.30
N PRO A 46 8.24 4.78 1.86
CA PRO A 46 8.37 5.13 0.44
C PRO A 46 9.54 4.48 -0.29
N SER A 47 10.68 4.29 0.39
CA SER A 47 11.87 3.62 -0.17
C SER A 47 11.63 2.16 -0.56
N PHE A 48 10.61 1.50 -0.01
CA PHE A 48 10.31 0.07 -0.21
C PHE A 48 9.06 -0.20 -1.04
N TRP A 49 8.25 0.81 -1.40
CA TRP A 49 7.00 0.61 -2.14
C TRP A 49 7.17 -0.19 -3.44
N GLY A 50 8.25 0.07 -4.19
CA GLY A 50 8.53 -0.64 -5.43
C GLY A 50 9.16 -2.03 -5.27
N LEU A 51 9.42 -2.46 -4.03
CA LEU A 51 9.97 -3.79 -3.71
C LEU A 51 8.89 -4.72 -3.14
N VAL A 52 7.89 -4.16 -2.44
CA VAL A 52 6.84 -4.93 -1.77
C VAL A 52 5.65 -5.27 -2.68
N ASN A 53 5.51 -4.59 -3.82
CA ASN A 53 4.42 -4.84 -4.76
C ASN A 53 4.92 -4.72 -6.21
N SER A 54 4.72 -5.77 -7.01
CA SER A 54 5.13 -5.81 -8.42
C SER A 54 4.42 -4.76 -9.28
N ALA A 55 3.17 -4.39 -8.95
CA ALA A 55 2.44 -3.31 -9.61
C ALA A 55 3.06 -1.94 -9.35
N TRP A 56 3.86 -1.79 -8.29
CA TRP A 56 4.47 -0.53 -7.86
C TRP A 56 5.95 -0.44 -8.18
N LYS A 57 6.48 -1.36 -8.99
CA LYS A 57 7.90 -1.41 -9.39
C LYS A 57 8.48 -0.07 -9.84
N LEU A 58 7.69 0.77 -10.50
CA LEU A 58 8.14 2.09 -10.96
C LEU A 58 8.59 3.00 -9.81
N CYS A 59 8.06 2.83 -8.59
CA CYS A 59 8.47 3.61 -7.42
C CYS A 59 9.96 3.42 -7.06
N SER A 60 10.55 2.26 -7.36
CA SER A 60 11.96 1.97 -7.08
C SER A 60 12.85 2.12 -8.32
N VAL A 61 12.40 1.69 -9.51
CA VAL A 61 13.24 1.69 -10.73
C VAL A 61 13.01 2.88 -11.66
N GLY A 62 11.97 3.69 -11.40
CA GLY A 62 11.60 4.81 -12.25
C GLY A 62 12.59 5.97 -12.15
N LYS A 63 13.08 6.44 -13.30
CA LYS A 63 14.00 7.60 -13.38
C LYS A 63 13.29 8.96 -13.43
N ARG A 64 11.96 8.97 -13.48
CA ARG A 64 11.11 10.15 -13.64
C ARG A 64 10.01 10.17 -12.57
N GLN A 65 10.41 9.98 -11.31
CA GLN A 65 9.50 10.03 -10.16
C GLN A 65 9.32 11.46 -9.67
N SER A 66 8.15 11.74 -9.10
CA SER A 66 7.86 12.96 -8.36
C SER A 66 7.86 12.67 -6.85
N PRO A 67 8.07 13.69 -5.98
CA PRO A 67 8.40 15.09 -6.29
C PRO A 67 9.86 15.27 -6.75
N VAL A 68 10.12 16.38 -7.46
CA VAL A 68 11.49 16.82 -7.82
C VAL A 68 11.78 18.20 -7.23
N ASN A 69 13.04 18.48 -6.94
CA ASN A 69 13.47 19.81 -6.51
C ASN A 69 13.44 20.80 -7.68
N ILE A 70 12.70 21.90 -7.56
CA ILE A 70 12.61 22.94 -8.59
C ILE A 70 13.53 24.10 -8.20
N GLU A 71 14.72 24.14 -8.82
CA GLU A 71 15.67 25.24 -8.65
C GLU A 71 15.55 26.23 -9.81
N THR A 72 15.10 27.46 -9.54
CA THR A 72 14.89 28.49 -10.59
C THR A 72 16.12 28.74 -11.46
N ARG A 73 17.33 28.55 -10.90
CA ARG A 73 18.61 28.70 -11.62
C ARG A 73 18.87 27.61 -12.66
N ARG A 74 18.21 26.45 -12.55
CA ARG A 74 18.32 25.30 -13.45
C ARG A 74 17.14 25.17 -14.41
N LEU A 75 16.17 26.08 -14.33
CA LEU A 75 15.03 26.10 -15.24
C LEU A 75 15.43 26.71 -16.58
N THR A 76 15.00 26.08 -17.66
CA THR A 76 15.10 26.64 -19.01
C THR A 76 13.78 27.31 -19.33
N PHE A 77 13.81 28.60 -19.68
CA PHE A 77 12.64 29.29 -20.17
C PHE A 77 12.36 28.85 -21.62
N ASP A 78 11.13 28.40 -21.88
CA ASP A 78 10.68 28.05 -23.21
C ASP A 78 9.55 29.00 -23.65
N PRO A 79 9.80 29.90 -24.63
CA PRO A 79 8.82 30.88 -25.09
C PRO A 79 7.69 30.25 -25.94
N PHE A 80 7.82 28.99 -26.35
CA PHE A 80 6.82 28.31 -27.18
C PHE A 80 5.85 27.45 -26.37
N LEU A 81 5.96 27.46 -25.04
CA LEU A 81 4.98 26.78 -24.18
C LEU A 81 3.60 27.42 -24.34
N THR A 82 2.61 26.59 -24.67
CA THR A 82 1.21 27.01 -24.73
C THR A 82 0.79 27.60 -23.37
N PRO A 83 0.27 28.84 -23.34
CA PRO A 83 -0.24 29.41 -22.10
C PRO A 83 -1.31 28.51 -21.48
N LEU A 84 -1.22 28.29 -20.17
CA LEU A 84 -2.21 27.50 -19.46
C LEU A 84 -3.57 28.21 -19.49
N HIS A 85 -4.53 27.64 -20.20
CA HIS A 85 -5.89 28.17 -20.30
C HIS A 85 -6.84 27.39 -19.40
N ILE A 86 -7.19 27.96 -18.25
CA ILE A 86 -8.12 27.35 -17.29
C ILE A 86 -9.55 27.83 -17.60
N THR A 87 -10.34 26.96 -18.22
CA THR A 87 -11.77 27.22 -18.45
C THR A 87 -12.59 26.75 -17.25
N GLY A 88 -13.04 27.68 -16.43
CA GLY A 88 -13.80 27.38 -15.21
C GLY A 88 -13.67 28.51 -14.20
N GLY A 89 -14.38 29.61 -14.43
CA GLY A 89 -14.39 30.75 -13.50
C GLY A 89 -15.12 30.44 -12.18
N ARG A 90 -15.48 31.48 -11.41
CA ARG A 90 -16.28 31.36 -10.18
C ARG A 90 -17.68 30.83 -10.51
N LYS A 91 -17.81 29.51 -10.58
CA LYS A 91 -19.10 28.82 -10.68
C LYS A 91 -19.18 27.85 -9.51
N SER A 92 -20.34 27.84 -8.84
CA SER A 92 -20.60 26.88 -7.79
C SER A 92 -20.75 25.51 -8.45
N HIS A 93 -19.81 24.61 -8.17
CA HIS A 93 -19.85 23.23 -8.60
C HIS A 93 -20.09 22.34 -7.37
N HIS A 94 -20.97 21.36 -7.52
CA HIS A 94 -21.08 20.30 -6.54
C HIS A 94 -19.82 19.44 -6.60
N SER A 95 -19.14 19.32 -5.45
CA SER A 95 -17.94 18.51 -5.28
C SER A 95 -18.21 17.51 -4.18
N SER A 96 -17.71 16.29 -4.35
CA SER A 96 -17.62 15.32 -3.27
C SER A 96 -16.25 15.42 -2.62
N SER A 97 -16.19 15.27 -1.31
CA SER A 97 -14.92 15.17 -0.58
C SER A 97 -14.73 13.72 -0.16
N LEU A 98 -13.51 13.21 -0.30
CA LEU A 98 -13.12 11.91 0.25
C LEU A 98 -11.97 12.11 1.22
N LEU A 99 -12.20 11.74 2.47
CA LEU A 99 -11.16 11.67 3.48
C LEU A 99 -10.67 10.23 3.59
N THR A 100 -9.36 10.04 3.52
CA THR A 100 -8.67 8.80 3.87
C THR A 100 -7.73 9.09 5.04
N PRO A 101 -7.22 8.06 5.76
CA PRO A 101 -6.20 8.27 6.80
C PRO A 101 -4.95 9.00 6.29
N GLN A 102 -4.72 8.98 4.97
CA GLN A 102 -3.50 9.43 4.36
C GLN A 102 -3.63 10.77 3.63
N TRP A 103 -4.77 11.02 2.98
CA TRP A 103 -5.01 12.20 2.14
C TRP A 103 -6.48 12.62 2.14
N LEU A 104 -6.71 13.92 1.91
CA LEU A 104 -8.02 14.50 1.62
C LEU A 104 -8.09 14.88 0.14
N GLY A 105 -9.09 14.37 -0.58
CA GLY A 105 -9.34 14.67 -1.99
C GLY A 105 -10.67 15.36 -2.22
N LEU A 106 -10.68 16.35 -3.11
CA LEU A 106 -11.91 16.95 -3.66
C LEU A 106 -12.12 16.43 -5.07
N PHE A 107 -13.30 15.86 -5.31
CA PHE A 107 -13.66 15.21 -6.56
C PHE A 107 -14.82 15.98 -7.22
N PRO A 108 -14.62 16.51 -8.44
CA PRO A 108 -15.72 17.04 -9.22
C PRO A 108 -16.76 15.95 -9.43
N ALA A 109 -18.04 16.26 -9.28
CA ALA A 109 -19.08 15.23 -9.34
C ALA A 109 -19.26 14.54 -10.72
N GLN A 110 -18.61 15.05 -11.77
CA GLN A 110 -18.56 14.41 -13.08
C GLN A 110 -17.23 13.67 -13.34
N SER A 111 -16.31 13.60 -12.37
CA SER A 111 -15.06 12.85 -12.54
C SER A 111 -15.29 11.36 -12.27
N MET A 112 -14.99 10.51 -13.24
CA MET A 112 -14.79 9.08 -13.01
C MET A 112 -13.52 8.92 -12.16
N VAL A 113 -13.68 8.48 -10.91
CA VAL A 113 -12.54 8.14 -10.06
C VAL A 113 -12.03 6.77 -10.49
N VAL A 114 -10.96 6.74 -11.26
CA VAL A 114 -10.14 5.53 -11.39
C VAL A 114 -9.37 5.40 -10.09
N ARG A 115 -9.81 4.50 -9.19
CA ARG A 115 -8.91 4.06 -8.12
C ARG A 115 -7.75 3.35 -8.81
N ALA A 116 -6.52 3.82 -8.58
CA ALA A 116 -5.38 2.95 -8.79
C ALA A 116 -5.66 1.68 -7.98
N GLN A 117 -5.64 0.55 -8.68
CA GLN A 117 -6.12 -0.75 -8.29
C GLN A 117 -5.98 -1.04 -6.78
N ASP A 118 -7.06 -1.61 -6.24
CA ASP A 118 -7.17 -2.23 -4.92
C ASP A 118 -5.89 -2.96 -4.48
N PRO A 119 -5.62 -3.07 -3.16
CA PRO A 119 -4.49 -3.83 -2.65
C PRO A 119 -4.39 -5.16 -3.40
N ALA A 120 -3.18 -5.47 -3.88
CA ALA A 120 -2.89 -6.76 -4.48
C ALA A 120 -3.50 -7.84 -3.57
N PRO A 121 -4.22 -8.83 -4.12
CA PRO A 121 -4.64 -9.95 -3.29
C PRO A 121 -3.38 -10.45 -2.59
N GLY A 122 -3.37 -10.36 -1.25
CA GLY A 122 -2.33 -10.98 -0.45
C GLY A 122 -2.14 -12.41 -0.93
N PRO A 123 -0.95 -13.02 -0.78
CA PRO A 123 -0.62 -14.29 -1.40
C PRO A 123 -1.78 -15.25 -1.17
N SER A 124 -2.58 -15.45 -2.23
CA SER A 124 -3.63 -16.44 -2.21
C SER A 124 -2.85 -17.73 -2.29
N GLY A 125 -2.53 -18.26 -1.11
CA GLY A 125 -2.06 -19.61 -0.95
C GLY A 125 -3.19 -20.52 -1.40
N THR A 126 -3.34 -20.68 -2.71
CA THR A 126 -3.95 -21.88 -3.24
C THR A 126 -2.94 -22.96 -2.95
N MET A 127 -3.14 -23.65 -1.82
CA MET A 127 -2.61 -24.98 -1.59
C MET A 127 -3.16 -25.87 -2.71
N ASN A 128 -2.49 -25.86 -3.86
CA ASN A 128 -2.63 -26.94 -4.82
C ASN A 128 -1.84 -28.10 -4.23
N ARG A 129 -2.56 -29.19 -3.93
CA ARG A 129 -1.95 -30.51 -3.92
C ARG A 129 -1.17 -30.64 -5.22
N ASP A 130 0.00 -31.25 -5.11
CA ASP A 130 0.96 -31.55 -6.17
C ASP A 130 2.17 -30.62 -6.05
N GLY A 131 3.12 -31.10 -5.25
CA GLY A 131 4.44 -30.51 -5.15
C GLY A 131 5.19 -30.71 -6.45
N ASP A 132 5.53 -29.61 -7.11
CA ASP A 132 6.77 -29.51 -7.85
C ASP A 132 7.22 -28.05 -7.86
N THR A 133 8.51 -27.86 -7.61
CA THR A 133 9.16 -26.54 -7.53
C THR A 133 10.01 -26.41 -8.77
N ASP A 134 9.57 -25.61 -9.74
CA ASP A 134 10.42 -25.16 -10.84
C ASP A 134 10.64 -23.65 -10.69
N GLU A 135 11.85 -23.29 -10.24
CA GLU A 135 12.39 -21.93 -10.29
C GLU A 135 12.83 -21.59 -11.73
N LEU A 136 12.36 -20.45 -12.25
CA LEU A 136 13.04 -19.61 -13.23
C LEU A 136 12.80 -18.13 -12.89
#